data_AF-A0A923LE49-F1
#
_entry.id   AF-A0A923LE49-F1
#
_cell.length_a   1.000
_cell.length_b   1.000
_cell.length_c   1.000
_cell.angle_alpha   90.00
_cell.angle_beta   90.00
_cell.angle_gamma   90.00
#
_symmetry.space_group_name_H-M   'P 1'
#
loop_
_entity.id
_entity.type
_entity.pdbx_description
1 polymer ?
#
loop_
_entity_poly.entity_id
_entity_poly.type
_entity_poly.pdbx_seq_one_letter_code
_entity_poly.pdbx_strand_id
1 'polypeptide(L)'
;MYLAKMTTAQAKEAFEKDPIIVIPVGSTEQHGTQGALGTDFMVPSYLADHVEDVDNVIVAPTVPYGVCASVDWWSLVAQLGQEALDVAVAYIREFLEEMKQMKL
;
A
#
# COMPACT_ATOMS: atom_id res chain seq x y z
N MET A 1 8.18 -10.28 2.92
CA MET A 1 9.34 -9.45 2.56
C MET A 1 8.86 -8.10 2.03
N TYR A 2 9.47 -6.97 2.40
CA TYR A 2 9.10 -5.66 1.81
C TYR A 2 9.74 -5.38 0.45
N LEU A 3 8.90 -5.10 -0.54
CA LEU A 3 9.35 -4.70 -1.88
C LEU A 3 10.22 -3.43 -1.84
N ALA A 4 9.87 -2.46 -0.99
CA ALA A 4 10.64 -1.22 -0.82
C ALA A 4 12.07 -1.43 -0.29
N LYS A 5 12.35 -2.59 0.30
CA LYS A 5 13.67 -2.95 0.86
C LYS A 5 14.46 -3.89 -0.07
N MET A 6 13.93 -4.22 -1.25
CA MET A 6 14.56 -5.10 -2.22
C MET A 6 15.35 -4.32 -3.28
N THR A 7 16.46 -4.91 -3.69
CA THR A 7 17.08 -4.60 -4.99
C THR A 7 16.23 -5.21 -6.11
N THR A 8 16.38 -4.71 -7.34
CA THR A 8 15.69 -5.27 -8.52
C THR A 8 15.98 -6.77 -8.72
N ALA A 9 17.19 -7.23 -8.42
CA ALA A 9 17.55 -8.64 -8.50
C ALA A 9 16.79 -9.50 -7.49
N GLN A 10 16.68 -9.03 -6.24
CA GLN A 10 15.89 -9.71 -5.20
C GLN A 10 14.40 -9.72 -5.54
N ALA A 11 13.86 -8.60 -6.04
CA ALA A 11 12.47 -8.54 -6.47
C ALA A 11 12.22 -9.57 -7.58
N LYS A 12 13.06 -9.61 -8.63
CA LYS A 12 12.95 -10.60 -9.70
C LYS A 12 12.86 -12.04 -9.17
N GLU A 13 13.80 -12.45 -8.31
CA GLU A 13 13.79 -13.80 -7.73
C GLU A 13 12.54 -14.08 -6.89
N ALA A 14 12.05 -13.08 -6.16
CA ALA A 14 10.84 -13.22 -5.35
C ALA A 14 9.58 -13.35 -6.21
N PHE A 15 9.48 -12.62 -7.33
CA PHE A 15 8.35 -12.69 -8.25
C PHE A 15 8.29 -14.01 -9.04
N GLU A 16 9.43 -14.68 -9.29
CA GLU A 16 9.47 -16.03 -9.91
C GLU A 16 8.76 -17.11 -9.08
N LYS A 17 8.53 -16.86 -7.78
CA LYS A 17 7.89 -17.79 -6.83
C LYS A 17 6.37 -17.65 -6.79
N ASP A 18 5.78 -16.83 -7.66
CA ASP A 18 4.35 -16.48 -7.68
C ASP A 18 3.83 -16.07 -6.28
N PRO A 19 4.35 -14.95 -5.73
CA PRO A 19 4.05 -14.56 -4.36
C PRO A 19 2.66 -13.96 -4.23
N ILE A 20 2.09 -14.09 -3.03
CA ILE A 20 0.95 -13.28 -2.62
C ILE A 20 1.44 -11.86 -2.37
N ILE A 21 0.81 -10.88 -3.01
CA ILE A 21 1.17 -9.46 -2.83
C ILE A 21 0.15 -8.80 -1.91
N VAL A 22 0.65 -8.22 -0.82
CA VAL A 22 -0.12 -7.42 0.13
C VAL A 22 0.16 -5.96 -0.15
N ILE A 23 -0.89 -5.18 -0.39
CA ILE A 23 -0.80 -3.73 -0.59
C ILE A 23 -1.52 -3.06 0.58
N PRO A 24 -0.79 -2.51 1.57
CA PRO A 24 -1.43 -1.77 2.66
C PRO A 24 -1.98 -0.45 2.11
N VAL A 25 -3.26 -0.19 2.33
CA VAL A 25 -3.94 1.03 1.89
C VAL A 25 -4.61 1.68 3.10
N GLY A 26 -4.44 2.98 3.24
CA GLY A 26 -5.06 3.80 4.27
C GLY A 26 -5.30 5.22 3.76
N SER A 27 -5.50 6.15 4.68
CA SER A 27 -5.68 7.57 4.40
C SER A 27 -4.86 8.42 5.36
N THR A 28 -4.70 9.69 5.01
CA THR A 28 -4.29 10.73 5.95
C THR A 28 -5.53 11.57 6.25
N GLU A 29 -6.13 11.39 7.42
CA GLU A 29 -7.42 12.02 7.77
C GLU A 29 -7.53 12.37 9.26
N GLN A 30 -8.55 13.14 9.61
CA GLN A 30 -8.72 13.58 10.99
C GLN A 30 -9.18 12.43 11.90
N HIS A 31 -8.60 12.34 13.10
CA HIS A 31 -8.99 11.40 14.15
C HIS A 31 -9.18 12.12 15.50
N GLY A 32 -9.82 13.29 15.47
CA GLY A 32 -9.97 14.16 16.64
C GLY A 32 -8.66 14.84 17.08
N THR A 33 -8.65 15.44 18.27
CA THR A 33 -7.49 16.22 18.75
C THR A 33 -6.39 15.37 19.38
N GLN A 34 -6.66 14.07 19.58
CA GLN A 34 -5.75 13.13 20.22
C GLN A 34 -5.13 12.12 19.23
N GLY A 35 -5.77 11.91 18.08
CA GLY A 35 -5.34 10.94 17.07
C GLY A 35 -4.37 11.55 16.05
N ALA A 36 -3.39 10.76 15.62
CA ALA A 36 -2.51 11.15 14.53
C ALA A 36 -3.23 11.05 13.19
N LEU A 37 -2.94 11.98 12.26
CA LEU A 37 -3.62 12.02 10.96
C LEU A 37 -3.35 10.77 10.10
N GLY A 38 -2.24 10.09 10.33
CA GLY A 38 -1.87 8.90 9.57
C GLY A 38 -2.35 7.59 10.17
N THR A 39 -3.27 7.61 11.15
CA THR A 39 -3.69 6.38 11.86
C THR A 39 -4.09 5.30 10.86
N ASP A 40 -4.83 5.68 9.83
CA ASP A 40 -5.38 4.76 8.83
C ASP A 40 -4.34 4.13 7.91
N PHE A 41 -3.16 4.70 7.73
CA PHE A 41 -2.07 4.03 7.01
C PHE A 41 -1.03 3.42 7.95
N MET A 42 -0.78 4.02 9.12
CA MET A 42 0.22 3.52 10.08
C MET A 42 -0.17 2.17 10.67
N VAL A 43 -1.45 1.98 11.03
CA VAL A 43 -1.93 0.70 11.56
C VAL A 43 -1.78 -0.43 10.54
N PRO A 44 -2.28 -0.32 9.30
CA PRO A 44 -2.07 -1.38 8.31
C PRO A 44 -0.60 -1.53 7.89
N SER A 45 0.22 -0.47 7.86
CA SER A 45 1.68 -0.62 7.67
C SER A 45 2.30 -1.49 8.77
N TYR A 46 1.96 -1.22 10.03
CA TYR A 46 2.46 -2.00 11.16
C TYR A 46 1.99 -3.45 11.08
N LEU A 47 0.73 -3.70 10.74
CA LEU A 47 0.23 -5.07 10.53
C LEU A 47 0.95 -5.75 9.35
N ALA A 48 1.24 -4.99 8.30
CA ALA A 48 1.97 -5.46 7.14
C ALA A 48 3.41 -5.86 7.50
N ASP A 49 4.04 -5.17 8.47
CA ASP A 49 5.37 -5.54 8.99
C ASP A 49 5.35 -6.93 9.63
N HIS A 50 4.22 -7.36 10.19
CA HIS A 50 4.10 -8.64 10.88
C HIS A 50 3.70 -9.80 9.96
N VAL A 51 3.29 -9.51 8.73
CA VAL A 51 3.05 -10.53 7.70
C VAL A 51 4.22 -10.66 6.74
N GLU A 52 5.25 -9.83 6.86
CA GLU A 52 6.39 -9.88 5.95
C GLU A 52 7.21 -11.18 6.09
N ASP A 53 7.19 -11.81 7.27
CA ASP A 53 7.88 -13.08 7.54
C ASP A 53 7.08 -14.31 7.07
N VAL A 54 5.88 -14.12 6.52
CA VAL A 54 5.11 -15.21 5.94
C VAL A 54 5.75 -15.65 4.62
N ASP A 55 5.95 -16.97 4.50
CA ASP A 55 6.53 -17.57 3.31
C ASP A 55 5.75 -17.18 2.04
N ASN A 56 6.50 -16.82 1.01
CA ASN A 56 5.97 -16.41 -0.30
C ASN A 56 5.02 -15.20 -0.28
N VAL A 57 5.20 -14.28 0.68
CA VAL A 57 4.48 -12.99 0.74
C VAL A 57 5.42 -11.82 0.45
N ILE A 58 4.98 -10.94 -0.45
CA ILE A 58 5.61 -9.63 -0.70
C ILE A 58 4.66 -8.53 -0.22
N VAL A 59 5.18 -7.61 0.59
CA VAL A 59 4.47 -6.40 1.00
C VAL A 59 4.92 -5.26 0.11
N ALA A 60 3.99 -4.66 -0.63
CA ALA A 60 4.20 -3.48 -1.44
C ALA A 60 4.27 -2.21 -0.55
N PRO A 61 4.84 -1.09 -1.04
CA PRO A 61 4.80 0.17 -0.32
C PRO A 61 3.36 0.56 0.07
N THR A 62 3.17 1.03 1.30
CA THR A 62 1.87 1.50 1.77
C THR A 62 1.39 2.69 0.94
N VAL A 63 0.10 2.71 0.62
CA VAL A 63 -0.59 3.86 0.01
C VAL A 63 -1.21 4.70 1.14
N PRO A 64 -0.64 5.87 1.49
CA PRO A 64 -1.11 6.70 2.60
C PRO A 64 -2.27 7.64 2.22
N TYR A 65 -2.91 7.37 1.08
CA TYR A 65 -3.96 8.19 0.51
C TYR A 65 -5.18 7.33 0.23
N GLY A 66 -6.30 7.73 0.80
CA GLY A 66 -7.56 7.02 0.71
C GLY A 66 -8.73 7.99 0.61
N VAL A 67 -9.92 7.47 0.83
CA VAL A 67 -11.19 8.21 0.69
C VAL A 67 -11.83 8.37 2.06
N CYS A 68 -12.01 9.60 2.51
CA CYS A 68 -12.81 9.90 3.71
C CYS A 68 -14.12 10.57 3.29
N ALA A 69 -15.26 9.96 3.63
CA ALA A 69 -16.57 10.47 3.26
C ALA A 69 -17.03 11.71 4.07
N SER A 70 -16.25 12.16 5.06
CA SER A 70 -16.65 13.22 5.99
C SER A 70 -16.21 14.63 5.52
N VAL A 71 -17.19 15.51 5.33
CA VAL A 71 -17.15 16.79 4.58
C VAL A 71 -16.57 17.99 5.35
N ASP A 72 -15.73 17.76 6.33
CA ASP A 72 -15.05 18.81 7.07
C ASP A 72 -13.74 19.18 6.33
N TRP A 73 -13.47 20.47 6.14
CA TRP A 73 -12.28 20.96 5.40
C TRP A 73 -10.94 20.58 6.08
N TRP A 74 -10.96 20.30 7.38
CA TRP A 74 -9.85 19.76 8.15
C TRP A 74 -9.63 18.26 7.90
N SER A 75 -10.65 17.50 7.47
CA SER A 75 -10.50 16.10 7.03
C SER A 75 -9.69 15.95 5.74
N LEU A 76 -9.55 17.01 4.91
CA LEU A 76 -8.93 16.96 3.57
C LEU A 76 -7.39 16.96 3.53
N VAL A 77 -6.71 16.73 4.65
CA VAL A 77 -5.24 16.75 4.71
C VAL A 77 -4.67 15.54 3.95
N ALA A 78 -4.56 15.69 2.63
CA ALA A 78 -4.07 14.72 1.64
C ALA A 78 -4.98 13.51 1.39
N GLN A 79 -6.08 13.73 0.68
CA GLN A 79 -6.95 12.67 0.15
C GLN A 79 -6.83 12.53 -1.37
N LEU A 80 -7.01 11.30 -1.84
CA LEU A 80 -7.39 11.04 -3.22
C LEU A 80 -8.92 10.89 -3.23
N GLY A 81 -9.62 11.59 -4.14
CA GLY A 81 -11.02 11.25 -4.40
C GLY A 81 -11.16 9.78 -4.79
N GLN A 82 -12.36 9.17 -4.64
CA GLN A 82 -12.57 7.74 -4.91
C GLN A 82 -12.03 7.33 -6.28
N GLU A 83 -12.27 8.15 -7.30
CA GLU A 83 -11.80 7.92 -8.66
C GLU A 83 -10.27 7.89 -8.75
N ALA A 84 -9.59 8.77 -8.01
CA ALA A 84 -8.13 8.84 -8.01
C ALA A 84 -7.51 7.67 -7.22
N LEU A 85 -8.16 7.23 -6.14
CA LEU A 85 -7.77 6.01 -5.43
C LEU A 85 -7.93 4.79 -6.32
N ASP A 86 -9.07 4.66 -7.00
CA ASP A 86 -9.35 3.53 -7.89
C ASP A 86 -8.30 3.45 -9.01
N VAL A 87 -7.95 4.58 -9.63
CA VAL A 87 -6.90 4.65 -10.64
C VAL A 87 -5.53 4.27 -10.07
N ALA A 88 -5.17 4.78 -8.88
CA ALA A 88 -3.89 4.47 -8.26
C ALA A 88 -3.76 2.98 -7.92
N VAL A 89 -4.79 2.39 -7.31
CA VAL A 89 -4.80 0.96 -6.96
C VAL A 89 -4.80 0.08 -8.21
N ALA A 90 -5.59 0.43 -9.23
CA ALA A 90 -5.59 -0.27 -10.51
C ALA A 90 -4.21 -0.24 -11.16
N TYR A 91 -3.57 0.93 -11.21
CA TYR A 91 -2.24 1.09 -11.79
C TYR A 91 -1.18 0.29 -11.01
N ILE A 92 -1.19 0.34 -9.67
CA ILE A 92 -0.28 -0.44 -8.84
C ILE A 92 -0.49 -1.94 -9.09
N ARG A 93 -1.74 -2.40 -9.14
CA ARG A 93 -2.06 -3.81 -9.42
C ARG A 93 -1.55 -4.23 -10.80
N GLU A 94 -1.85 -3.45 -11.84
CA GLU A 94 -1.42 -3.75 -13.22
C GLU A 94 0.11 -3.80 -13.31
N PHE A 95 0.81 -2.83 -12.72
CA PHE A 95 2.26 -2.81 -12.67
C PHE A 95 2.84 -4.06 -11.97
N LEU A 96 2.25 -4.49 -10.86
CA LEU A 96 2.69 -5.70 -10.15
C LEU A 96 2.41 -6.99 -10.95
N GLU A 97 1.32 -7.04 -11.71
CA GLU A 97 1.02 -8.15 -12.62
C GLU A 97 1.98 -8.17 -13.83
N GLU A 98 2.35 -7.00 -14.36
CA GLU A 98 3.41 -6.90 -15.37
C GLU A 98 4.74 -7.43 -14.83
N MET A 99 5.10 -7.07 -13.60
CA MET A 99 6.31 -7.59 -12.95
C MET A 99 6.31 -9.12 -12.81
N LYS A 100 5.14 -9.74 -12.57
CA LYS A 100 5.02 -11.22 -12.57
C LYS A 100 5.24 -11.84 -13.96
N GLN A 101 4.81 -11.14 -15.02
CA GLN A 101 4.90 -11.64 -16.39
C GLN A 101 6.26 -11.37 -17.03
N MET A 102 6.99 -10.35 -16.56
CA MET A 102 8.36 -10.11 -16.97
C MET A 102 9.25 -11.25 -16.50
N LYS A 103 9.54 -12.18 -17.41
CA LYS A 103 10.78 -12.96 -17.36
C LYS A 103 11.94 -11.98 -17.57
N LEU A 104 12.29 -11.21 -16.54
CA LEU A 104 13.51 -10.40 -16.52
C LEU A 104 14.73 -11.29 -16.76
#